data_AF-A0A124ECR1-F1
#
_entry.id   AF-A0A124ECR1-F1
#
_cell.length_a   1.000
_cell.length_b   1.000
_cell.length_c   1.000
_cell.angle_alpha   90.00
_cell.angle_beta   90.00
_cell.angle_gamma   90.00
#
_symmetry.space_group_name_H-M   'P 1'
#
loop_
_entity.id
_entity.type
_entity.pdbx_description
1 polymer ?
#
loop_
_entity_poly.entity_id
_entity_poly.type
_entity_poly.pdbx_seq_one_letter_code
_entity_poly.pdbx_strand_id
1 'polypeptide(L)'
;MAARIQRRRTKGWRAPAGAVYVGRGSRWGNAYILKNTQVRIPGTDGSEWQQEGRSGKASGQRHAYKHPDGSVTWHLVQDATPEQIVELYRRWIEQQPDLVAAARRELAGRDLLCWCPLDQPCHADVLLELANYEPPQ
;
A
#
# COMPACT_ATOMS: atom_id res chain seq x y z
N MET A 1 8.02 22.07 0.83
CA MET A 1 7.97 20.62 0.53
C MET A 1 7.22 19.94 1.64
N ALA A 2 6.18 19.17 1.31
CA ALA A 2 5.49 18.31 2.27
C ALA A 2 6.36 17.06 2.54
N ALA A 3 6.41 16.62 3.79
CA ALA A 3 7.26 15.50 4.20
C ALA A 3 6.46 14.37 4.84
N ARG A 4 6.98 13.15 4.72
CA ARG A 4 6.50 12.00 5.47
C ARG A 4 7.08 12.05 6.89
N ILE A 5 6.21 11.84 7.87
CA ILE A 5 6.58 11.81 9.29
C ILE A 5 6.13 10.49 9.91
N GLN A 6 7.06 9.82 10.60
CA GLN A 6 6.71 8.66 11.39
C GLN A 6 6.04 9.10 12.70
N ARG A 7 4.79 8.70 12.90
CA ARG A 7 4.05 8.87 14.14
C ARG A 7 4.68 8.02 15.24
N ARG A 8 4.84 8.61 16.44
CA ARG A 8 5.43 7.94 17.61
C ARG A 8 4.45 7.96 18.78
N ARG A 9 4.54 6.96 19.66
CA ARG A 9 3.80 6.89 20.94
C ARG A 9 4.69 7.20 22.15
N THR A 10 5.89 7.70 21.92
CA THR A 10 6.82 8.07 22.99
C THR A 10 6.20 9.19 23.82
N LYS A 11 6.32 9.09 25.16
CA LYS A 11 5.79 10.09 26.09
C LYS A 11 6.32 11.48 25.71
N GLY A 12 5.42 12.46 25.65
CA GLY A 12 5.74 13.84 25.27
C GLY A 12 5.74 14.12 23.76
N TRP A 13 5.70 13.10 22.90
CA TRP A 13 5.61 13.34 21.45
C TRP A 13 4.26 13.98 21.09
N ARG A 14 4.32 14.93 20.16
CA ARG A 14 3.17 15.61 19.57
C ARG A 14 3.35 15.64 18.05
N ALA A 15 2.26 15.45 17.34
CA ALA A 15 2.24 15.66 15.90
C ALA A 15 2.59 17.14 15.60
N PRO A 16 3.44 17.41 14.61
CA PRO A 16 3.68 18.78 14.14
C PRO A 16 2.36 19.44 13.70
N ALA A 17 2.28 20.75 13.90
CA ALA A 17 1.09 21.52 13.52
C ALA A 17 0.83 21.38 12.01
N GLY A 18 -0.42 21.13 11.64
CA GLY A 18 -0.83 20.97 10.23
C GLY A 18 -0.56 19.59 9.61
N ALA A 19 0.18 18.69 10.29
CA ALA A 19 0.43 17.35 9.79
C ALA A 19 -0.85 16.47 9.84
N VAL A 20 -1.13 15.76 8.74
CA VAL A 20 -2.35 14.96 8.58
C VAL A 20 -2.06 13.48 8.84
N TYR A 21 -2.85 12.84 9.70
CA TYR A 21 -2.75 11.40 9.92
C TYR A 21 -3.38 10.62 8.76
N VAL A 22 -2.56 9.78 8.12
CA VAL A 22 -2.94 8.93 6.98
C VAL A 22 -2.83 7.43 7.29
N GLY A 23 -2.53 7.05 8.52
CA GLY A 23 -2.36 5.65 8.92
C GLY A 23 -3.66 4.86 9.02
N ARG A 24 -3.56 3.64 9.58
CA ARG A 24 -4.69 2.72 9.81
C ARG A 24 -5.86 3.43 10.52
N GLY A 25 -7.07 3.19 10.01
CA GLY A 25 -8.32 3.78 10.52
C GLY A 25 -8.68 5.13 9.90
N SER A 26 -7.78 5.73 9.11
CA SER A 26 -8.13 6.87 8.25
C SER A 26 -8.62 6.37 6.89
N ARG A 27 -9.33 7.22 6.14
CA ARG A 27 -9.72 6.94 4.74
C ARG A 27 -8.51 6.84 3.78
N TRP A 28 -7.34 7.29 4.23
CA TRP A 28 -6.09 7.23 3.48
C TRP A 28 -5.27 5.98 3.82
N GLY A 29 -5.70 5.20 4.82
CA GLY A 29 -4.92 4.06 5.31
C GLY A 29 -4.75 2.97 4.26
N ASN A 30 -3.59 2.33 4.25
CA ASN A 30 -3.36 1.16 3.43
C ASN A 30 -4.15 -0.05 3.93
N ALA A 31 -5.05 -0.60 3.09
CA ALA A 31 -5.80 -1.82 3.38
C ALA A 31 -4.94 -3.09 3.30
N TYR A 32 -3.82 -3.04 2.58
CA TYR A 32 -2.82 -4.09 2.50
C TYR A 32 -1.90 -4.00 3.73
N ILE A 33 -1.86 -5.07 4.51
CA ILE A 33 -1.17 -5.13 5.81
C ILE A 33 -0.06 -6.18 5.75
N LEU A 34 1.12 -5.83 6.29
CA LEU A 34 2.23 -6.75 6.49
C LEU A 34 1.76 -8.00 7.26
N LYS A 35 2.29 -9.17 6.88
CA LYS A 35 1.96 -10.49 7.47
C LYS A 35 0.52 -10.99 7.24
N ASN A 36 -0.35 -10.19 6.62
CA ASN A 36 -1.71 -10.61 6.25
C ASN A 36 -1.95 -10.59 4.73
N THR A 37 -1.16 -9.80 4.01
CA THR A 37 -1.17 -9.72 2.55
C THR A 37 -0.19 -10.73 2.00
N GLN A 38 -0.66 -11.57 1.09
CA GLN A 38 0.16 -12.58 0.45
C GLN A 38 0.18 -12.35 -1.06
N VAL A 39 1.26 -12.76 -1.69
CA VAL A 39 1.44 -12.75 -3.13
C VAL A 39 1.68 -14.17 -3.62
N ARG A 40 1.30 -14.44 -4.86
CA ARG A 40 1.67 -15.65 -5.58
C ARG A 40 2.78 -15.34 -6.58
N ILE A 41 3.70 -16.27 -6.77
CA ILE A 41 4.84 -16.15 -7.69
C ILE A 41 4.96 -17.46 -8.50
N PRO A 42 4.94 -17.42 -9.84
CA PRO A 42 4.59 -16.26 -10.67
C PRO A 42 3.12 -15.81 -10.49
N GLY A 43 2.73 -14.69 -11.08
CA GLY A 43 1.32 -14.31 -11.24
C GLY A 43 0.56 -15.25 -12.17
N THR A 44 -0.76 -15.32 -12.05
CA THR A 44 -1.59 -16.15 -12.94
C THR A 44 -1.80 -15.52 -14.32
N ASP A 45 -1.58 -14.22 -14.43
CA ASP A 45 -1.68 -13.38 -15.63
C ASP A 45 -0.33 -13.21 -16.34
N GLY A 46 0.69 -13.95 -15.92
CA GLY A 46 2.05 -13.85 -16.46
C GLY A 46 2.89 -12.74 -15.83
N SER A 47 2.37 -12.01 -14.83
CA SER A 47 3.20 -11.09 -14.05
C SER A 47 4.23 -11.85 -13.19
N GLU A 48 5.28 -11.16 -12.75
CA GLU A 48 6.25 -11.73 -11.81
C GLU A 48 5.57 -12.16 -10.50
N TRP A 49 4.61 -11.38 -10.03
CA TRP A 49 3.81 -11.69 -8.85
C TRP A 49 2.42 -11.08 -8.94
N GLN A 50 1.46 -11.69 -8.25
CA GLN A 50 0.09 -11.20 -8.16
C GLN A 50 -0.42 -11.31 -6.72
N GLN A 51 -1.31 -10.41 -6.29
CA GLN A 51 -1.96 -10.55 -4.98
C GLN A 51 -2.67 -11.92 -4.87
N GLU A 52 -2.39 -12.64 -3.79
CA GLU A 52 -3.17 -13.83 -3.44
C GLU A 52 -4.41 -13.41 -2.67
N GLY A 53 -5.58 -13.54 -3.31
CA GLY A 53 -6.88 -13.24 -2.68
C GLY A 53 -7.27 -14.20 -1.56
N ARG A 54 -6.63 -15.38 -1.45
CA ARG A 54 -6.85 -16.36 -0.38
C ARG A 54 -5.71 -16.30 0.63
N SER A 55 -5.81 -15.39 1.60
CA SER A 55 -4.89 -15.28 2.73
C SER A 55 -4.93 -16.50 3.66
N GLY A 56 -3.91 -16.66 4.50
CA GLY A 56 -3.85 -17.69 5.55
C GLY A 56 -3.01 -18.92 5.20
N LYS A 57 -2.22 -18.86 4.11
CA LYS A 57 -1.27 -19.91 3.75
C LYS A 57 0.05 -19.67 4.47
N ALA A 58 0.84 -20.73 4.66
CA ALA A 58 2.20 -20.53 5.16
C ALA A 58 3.04 -19.84 4.07
N SER A 59 3.84 -18.84 4.45
CA SER A 59 4.80 -18.23 3.52
C SER A 59 5.80 -19.31 3.04
N GLY A 60 6.02 -19.39 1.73
CA GLY A 60 6.79 -20.44 1.06
C GLY A 60 5.97 -21.67 0.63
N GLN A 61 4.68 -21.74 0.95
CA GLN A 61 3.83 -22.86 0.55
C GLN A 61 3.57 -22.86 -0.97
N ARG A 62 3.71 -24.03 -1.61
CA ARG A 62 3.26 -24.24 -3.00
C ARG A 62 1.77 -24.57 -3.03
N HIS A 63 1.01 -23.90 -3.90
CA HIS A 63 -0.43 -24.12 -4.04
C HIS A 63 -0.84 -24.09 -5.52
N ALA A 64 -1.71 -25.03 -5.91
CA ALA A 64 -2.41 -25.04 -7.17
C ALA A 64 -3.42 -23.86 -7.31
N TYR A 65 -3.40 -23.20 -8.46
CA TYR A 65 -4.45 -22.31 -8.91
C TYR A 65 -5.17 -22.95 -10.09
N LYS A 66 -6.47 -23.15 -9.95
CA LYS A 66 -7.34 -23.66 -11.00
C LYS A 66 -7.92 -22.46 -11.75
N HIS A 67 -7.58 -22.37 -13.03
CA HIS A 67 -8.03 -21.31 -13.93
C HIS A 67 -9.47 -21.56 -14.40
N PRO A 68 -10.18 -20.51 -14.89
CA PRO A 68 -11.53 -20.65 -15.45
C PRO A 68 -11.61 -21.61 -16.64
N ASP A 69 -10.54 -21.73 -17.44
CA ASP A 69 -10.45 -22.66 -18.57
C ASP A 69 -10.19 -24.12 -18.17
N GLY A 70 -10.09 -24.40 -16.86
CA GLY A 70 -9.85 -25.73 -16.30
C GLY A 70 -8.38 -26.10 -16.16
N SER A 71 -7.44 -25.29 -16.69
CA SER A 71 -6.01 -25.51 -16.50
C SER A 71 -5.59 -25.27 -15.05
N VAL A 72 -4.48 -25.90 -14.64
CA VAL A 72 -3.93 -25.76 -13.28
C VAL A 72 -2.49 -25.27 -13.37
N THR A 73 -2.19 -24.24 -12.60
CA THR A 73 -0.83 -23.71 -12.44
C THR A 73 -0.41 -23.80 -10.98
N TRP A 74 0.89 -23.97 -10.73
CA TRP A 74 1.44 -24.08 -9.38
C TRP A 74 2.23 -22.83 -9.04
N HIS A 75 1.94 -22.25 -7.89
CA HIS A 75 2.53 -20.99 -7.44
C HIS A 75 3.15 -21.14 -6.06
N LEU A 76 4.20 -20.37 -5.80
CA LEU A 76 4.67 -20.13 -4.44
C LEU A 76 3.84 -19.00 -3.84
N VAL A 77 3.27 -19.23 -2.66
CA VAL A 77 2.63 -18.18 -1.89
C VAL A 77 3.62 -17.65 -0.86
N GLN A 78 3.82 -16.34 -0.85
CA GLN A 78 4.71 -15.65 0.09
C GLN A 78 4.00 -14.47 0.72
N ASP A 79 4.42 -14.10 1.93
CA ASP A 79 4.01 -12.82 2.51
C ASP A 79 4.55 -11.68 1.65
N ALA A 80 3.71 -10.69 1.39
CA ALA A 80 4.07 -9.54 0.57
C ALA A 80 5.16 -8.71 1.26
N THR A 81 6.15 -8.24 0.48
CA THR A 81 7.17 -7.30 0.97
C THR A 81 6.58 -5.90 1.18
N PRO A 82 7.27 -5.00 1.92
CA PRO A 82 6.85 -3.60 2.03
C PRO A 82 6.64 -2.92 0.68
N GLU A 83 7.52 -3.18 -0.29
CA GLU A 83 7.46 -2.65 -1.65
C GLU A 83 6.18 -3.14 -2.36
N GLN A 84 5.91 -4.45 -2.31
CA GLN A 84 4.71 -5.03 -2.91
C GLN A 84 3.43 -4.51 -2.26
N ILE A 85 3.43 -4.26 -0.95
CA ILE A 85 2.30 -3.68 -0.23
C ILE A 85 2.04 -2.22 -0.65
N VAL A 86 3.10 -1.45 -0.88
CA VAL A 86 2.98 -0.06 -1.37
C VAL A 86 2.55 -0.03 -2.83
N GLU A 87 3.06 -0.94 -3.65
CA GLU A 87 2.63 -1.12 -5.05
C GLU A 87 1.14 -1.48 -5.15
N LEU A 88 0.68 -2.43 -4.32
CA LEU A 88 -0.74 -2.78 -4.23
C LEU A 88 -1.60 -1.59 -3.82
N TYR A 89 -1.12 -0.80 -2.85
CA TYR A 89 -1.81 0.42 -2.43
C TYR A 89 -1.90 1.45 -3.54
N ARG A 90 -0.79 1.70 -4.26
CA ARG A 90 -0.76 2.63 -5.40
C ARG A 90 -1.80 2.24 -6.44
N ARG A 91 -1.80 0.98 -6.87
CA ARG A 91 -2.77 0.48 -7.85
C ARG A 91 -4.21 0.64 -7.39
N TRP A 92 -4.47 0.37 -6.10
CA TRP A 92 -5.82 0.50 -5.52
C TRP A 92 -6.29 1.96 -5.42
N ILE A 93 -5.43 2.89 -5.00
CA ILE A 93 -5.82 4.30 -4.85
C ILE A 93 -5.98 4.98 -6.21
N GLU A 94 -5.14 4.64 -7.21
CA GLU A 94 -5.23 5.20 -8.57
C GLU A 94 -6.54 4.81 -9.28
N GLN A 95 -7.13 3.67 -8.92
CA GLN A 95 -8.46 3.26 -9.41
C GLN A 95 -9.63 3.99 -8.73
N GLN A 96 -9.36 4.89 -7.77
CA GLN A 96 -10.38 5.64 -7.04
C GLN A 96 -10.24 7.15 -7.31
N PRO A 97 -10.82 7.65 -8.42
CA PRO A 97 -10.64 9.05 -8.85
C PRO A 97 -11.09 10.06 -7.78
N ASP A 98 -12.18 9.78 -7.06
CA ASP A 98 -12.66 10.65 -5.99
C ASP A 98 -11.70 10.74 -4.80
N LEU A 99 -11.05 9.62 -4.45
CA LEU A 99 -10.08 9.59 -3.35
C LEU A 99 -8.78 10.30 -3.75
N VAL A 100 -8.34 10.14 -5.00
CA VAL A 100 -7.20 10.88 -5.57
C VAL A 100 -7.49 12.39 -5.60
N ALA A 101 -8.69 12.78 -6.06
CA ALA A 101 -9.10 14.19 -6.06
C ALA A 101 -9.15 14.76 -4.63
N ALA A 102 -9.65 13.98 -3.67
CA ALA A 102 -9.63 14.37 -2.26
C ALA A 102 -8.20 14.50 -1.72
N ALA A 103 -7.27 13.60 -2.09
CA ALA A 103 -5.88 13.67 -1.70
C ALA A 103 -5.25 14.99 -2.18
N ARG A 104 -5.47 15.36 -3.44
CA ARG A 104 -5.00 16.63 -4.02
C ARG A 104 -5.55 17.86 -3.28
N ARG A 105 -6.85 17.88 -2.97
CA ARG A 105 -7.44 19.03 -2.27
C ARG A 105 -7.02 19.15 -0.81
N GLU A 106 -6.87 18.02 -0.11
CA GLU A 106 -6.79 18.02 1.36
C GLU A 106 -5.40 17.71 1.91
N LEU A 107 -4.51 17.11 1.10
CA LEU A 107 -3.16 16.72 1.50
C LEU A 107 -2.07 17.54 0.82
N ALA A 108 -2.39 18.28 -0.25
CA ALA A 108 -1.41 19.13 -0.94
C ALA A 108 -0.73 20.10 0.04
N GLY A 109 0.61 20.13 -0.03
CA GLY A 109 1.44 20.97 0.84
C GLY A 109 1.46 20.58 2.33
N ARG A 110 0.84 19.46 2.75
CA ARG A 110 0.79 19.03 4.15
C ARG A 110 1.69 17.84 4.43
N ASP A 111 2.34 17.86 5.59
CA ASP A 111 3.09 16.70 6.09
C ASP A 111 2.15 15.54 6.41
N LEU A 112 2.56 14.31 6.10
CA LEU A 112 1.73 13.12 6.28
C LEU A 112 2.29 12.20 7.36
N LEU A 113 1.43 11.83 8.32
CA LEU A 113 1.76 10.99 9.47
C LEU A 113 1.30 9.55 9.27
N CYS A 114 2.26 8.62 9.33
CA CYS A 114 2.01 7.18 9.34
C CYS A 114 2.86 6.47 10.42
N TRP A 115 2.53 5.22 10.77
CA TRP A 115 3.30 4.43 11.72
C TRP A 115 4.53 3.75 11.12
N CYS A 116 4.63 3.67 9.78
CA CYS A 116 5.70 2.94 9.09
C CYS A 116 7.10 3.54 9.37
N PRO A 117 8.14 2.70 9.57
CA PRO A 117 9.54 3.12 9.69
C PRO A 117 10.00 3.95 8.48
N LEU A 118 10.74 5.03 8.71
CA LEU A 118 11.16 5.98 7.65
C LEU A 118 12.15 5.39 6.63
N ASP A 119 12.83 4.31 6.98
CA ASP A 119 13.78 3.56 6.15
C ASP A 119 13.10 2.49 5.27
N GLN A 120 11.77 2.46 5.25
CA GLN A 120 10.97 1.49 4.51
C GLN A 120 9.94 2.20 3.62
N PRO A 121 9.53 1.61 2.48
CA PRO A 121 8.44 2.12 1.67
C PRO A 121 7.15 2.34 2.49
N CYS A 122 6.40 3.40 2.19
CA CYS A 122 5.12 3.65 2.82
C CYS A 122 4.09 4.19 1.86
N HIS A 123 2.83 3.91 2.16
CA HIS A 123 1.69 4.45 1.43
C HIS A 123 1.59 5.99 1.55
N ALA A 124 2.17 6.58 2.60
CA ALA A 124 2.26 8.03 2.73
C ALA A 124 3.13 8.66 1.64
N ASP A 125 4.14 7.94 1.12
CA ASP A 125 4.98 8.42 0.02
C ASP A 125 4.16 8.51 -1.27
N VAL A 126 3.31 7.51 -1.54
CA VAL A 126 2.35 7.52 -2.66
C VAL A 126 1.37 8.69 -2.53
N LEU A 127 0.82 8.93 -1.33
CA LEU A 127 -0.10 10.04 -1.09
C LEU A 127 0.58 11.41 -1.28
N LEU A 128 1.84 11.56 -0.85
CA LEU A 128 2.62 12.79 -1.08
C LEU A 128 2.80 13.05 -2.57
N GLU A 129 3.12 12.02 -3.35
CA GLU A 129 3.24 12.15 -4.80
C GLU A 129 1.90 12.54 -5.43
N LEU A 130 0.83 11.78 -5.18
CA LEU A 130 -0.49 12.02 -5.76
C LEU A 130 -1.05 13.41 -5.38
N ALA A 131 -0.79 13.87 -4.15
CA ALA A 131 -1.30 15.15 -3.67
C ALA A 131 -0.56 16.36 -4.25
N ASN A 132 0.73 16.21 -4.59
CA ASN A 132 1.58 17.33 -5.03
C ASN A 132 1.97 17.26 -6.52
N TYR A 133 1.60 16.20 -7.24
CA TYR A 133 1.81 16.10 -8.69
C TYR A 133 0.74 16.88 -9.45
N GLU A 134 1.11 17.86 -10.27
CA GLU A 134 0.23 18.42 -11.30
C GLU A 134 0.43 17.64 -12.61
N PRO A 135 -0.64 17.06 -13.22
CA PRO A 135 -0.49 16.47 -14.54
C PRO A 135 -0.15 17.57 -15.55
N PRO A 136 0.68 17.29 -16.57
CA PRO A 136 0.90 18.22 -17.67
C PRO A 136 -0.44 18.54 -18.35
N GLN A 137 -0.65 19.83 -18.65
CA GLN A 137 -1.82 20.34 -19.38
C GLN A 137 -1.85 19.86 -20.82
#